data_AF-A0A800FY83-F1
#
_entry.id   AF-A0A800FY83-F1
#
_cell.length_a   1.000
_cell.length_b   1.000
_cell.length_c   1.000
_cell.angle_alpha   90.00
_cell.angle_beta   90.00
_cell.angle_gamma   90.00
#
_symmetry.space_group_name_H-M   'P 1'
#
loop_
_entity.id
_entity.type
_entity.pdbx_description
1 polymer ?
#
loop_
_entity_poly.entity_id
_entity_poly.type
_entity_poly.pdbx_seq_one_letter_code
_entity_poly.pdbx_strand_id
1 'polypeptide(L)'
;APIWGSPLHVKYRGYDIYSSPPTSRGGMEVLMQMKLIERFDIKALGAGSPLLTHLMIEAIQVAKSDIYQYVADPKHFTVPIEGMLDENYLSLRSKLISEAASMAYP
;
A
#
# COMPACT_ATOMS: atom_id res chain seq x y z
N ALA A 1 -10.49 -23.15 -16.64
CA ALA A 1 -10.15 -22.05 -17.58
C ALA A 1 -9.62 -20.87 -16.79
N PRO A 2 -8.71 -20.04 -17.34
CA PRO A 2 -8.27 -18.81 -16.68
C PRO A 2 -9.44 -17.82 -16.53
N ILE A 3 -9.38 -16.98 -15.49
CA ILE A 3 -10.38 -15.94 -15.20
C ILE A 3 -9.71 -14.58 -15.36
N TRP A 4 -10.29 -13.72 -16.19
CA TRP A 4 -9.85 -12.34 -16.35
C TRP A 4 -10.53 -11.45 -15.31
N GLY A 5 -9.74 -10.59 -14.66
CA GLY A 5 -10.23 -9.60 -13.71
C GLY A 5 -9.71 -8.22 -14.07
N SER A 6 -10.49 -7.18 -13.73
CA SER A 6 -10.05 -5.79 -13.88
C SER A 6 -8.79 -5.55 -13.02
N PRO A 7 -7.79 -4.83 -13.55
CA PRO A 7 -6.61 -4.48 -12.77
C PRO A 7 -6.98 -3.52 -11.64
N LEU A 8 -6.24 -3.60 -10.55
CA LEU A 8 -6.22 -2.53 -9.55
C LEU A 8 -5.51 -1.31 -10.17
N HIS A 9 -5.91 -0.11 -9.76
CA HIS A 9 -5.38 1.14 -10.29
C HIS A 9 -5.29 2.20 -9.21
N VAL A 10 -4.16 2.92 -9.17
CA VAL A 10 -3.99 4.15 -8.40
C VAL A 10 -3.15 5.14 -9.20
N LYS A 11 -3.26 6.43 -8.85
CA LYS A 11 -2.33 7.45 -9.29
C LYS A 11 -1.23 7.62 -8.24
N TYR A 12 0.02 7.70 -8.68
CA TYR A 12 1.16 7.92 -7.81
C TYR A 12 2.14 8.88 -8.49
N ARG A 13 2.32 10.08 -7.92
CA ARG A 13 3.31 11.07 -8.39
C ARG A 13 3.28 11.35 -9.91
N GLY A 14 2.07 11.44 -10.48
CA GLY A 14 1.86 11.72 -11.91
C GLY A 14 1.86 10.50 -12.83
N TYR A 15 1.99 9.29 -12.27
CA TYR A 15 1.91 8.03 -13.01
C TYR A 15 0.62 7.27 -12.69
N ASP A 16 0.08 6.57 -13.68
CA ASP A 16 -0.96 5.56 -13.51
C ASP A 16 -0.31 4.21 -13.22
N ILE A 17 -0.57 3.65 -12.05
CA ILE A 17 -0.02 2.37 -11.61
C ILE A 17 -1.12 1.33 -11.65
N TYR A 18 -0.89 0.28 -12.43
CA TYR A 18 -1.79 -0.86 -12.53
C TYR A 18 -1.18 -2.09 -11.87
N SER A 19 -2.01 -2.86 -11.18
CA SER A 19 -1.57 -4.09 -10.54
C SER A 19 -2.61 -5.20 -10.64
N SER A 20 -2.20 -6.42 -10.30
CA SER A 20 -3.05 -7.59 -10.35
C SER A 20 -4.28 -7.46 -9.43
N PRO A 21 -5.43 -8.04 -9.81
CA PRO A 21 -6.60 -8.11 -8.95
C PRO A 21 -6.28 -8.86 -7.63
N PRO A 22 -7.11 -8.69 -6.57
CA PRO A 22 -6.82 -9.18 -5.21
C PRO A 22 -6.88 -10.70 -5.05
N THR A 23 -6.95 -11.47 -6.14
CA THR A 23 -6.69 -12.92 -6.13
C THR A 23 -5.27 -13.22 -5.65
N SER A 24 -4.34 -12.27 -5.82
CA SER A 24 -3.05 -12.23 -5.16
C SER A 24 -2.96 -10.99 -4.26
N ARG A 25 -2.41 -11.15 -3.06
CA ARG A 25 -2.22 -10.06 -2.09
C ARG A 25 -1.26 -8.98 -2.58
N GLY A 26 -0.26 -9.37 -3.37
CA GLY A 26 0.87 -8.52 -3.72
C GLY A 26 0.47 -7.25 -4.49
N GLY A 27 -0.55 -7.33 -5.33
CA GLY A 27 -0.99 -6.15 -6.08
C GLY A 27 -1.55 -5.07 -5.18
N MET A 28 -2.48 -5.45 -4.30
CA MET A 28 -3.07 -4.56 -3.31
C MET A 28 -2.00 -4.00 -2.35
N GLU A 29 -1.09 -4.85 -1.91
CA GLU A 29 -0.01 -4.48 -0.97
C GLU A 29 0.91 -3.39 -1.53
N VAL A 30 1.39 -3.54 -2.78
CA VAL A 30 2.27 -2.56 -3.42
C VAL A 30 1.57 -1.22 -3.62
N LEU A 31 0.31 -1.23 -4.06
CA LEU A 31 -0.43 0.02 -4.29
C LEU A 31 -0.65 0.79 -2.97
N MET A 32 -1.02 0.09 -1.89
CA MET A 32 -1.13 0.73 -0.57
C MET A 32 0.21 1.29 -0.10
N GLN A 33 1.30 0.52 -0.19
CA GLN A 33 2.63 0.97 0.23
C GLN A 33 3.07 2.25 -0.49
N MET A 34 2.86 2.33 -1.81
CA MET A 34 3.15 3.53 -2.61
C MET A 34 2.36 4.73 -2.09
N LYS A 35 1.05 4.57 -1.89
CA LYS A 35 0.18 5.66 -1.42
C LYS A 35 0.51 6.10 0.01
N LEU A 36 0.85 5.16 0.91
CA LEU A 36 1.19 5.46 2.29
C LEU A 36 2.43 6.37 2.42
N ILE A 37 3.41 6.22 1.53
CA ILE A 37 4.62 7.07 1.53
C ILE A 37 4.51 8.29 0.61
N GLU A 38 3.38 8.52 -0.06
CA GLU A 38 3.26 9.57 -1.07
C GLU A 38 3.47 10.98 -0.50
N ARG A 39 3.11 11.19 0.77
CA ARG A 39 3.28 12.46 1.47
C ARG A 39 4.74 12.88 1.72
N PHE A 40 5.69 11.94 1.63
CA PHE A 40 7.11 12.22 1.86
C PHE A 40 7.79 12.59 0.54
N ASP A 41 8.74 13.53 0.54
CA ASP A 41 9.55 13.82 -0.64
C ASP A 41 10.68 12.79 -0.81
N ILE A 42 10.32 11.59 -1.22
CA ILE A 42 11.28 10.49 -1.41
C ILE A 42 12.32 10.78 -2.51
N LYS A 43 12.01 11.71 -3.43
CA LYS A 43 12.94 12.10 -4.48
C LYS A 43 14.09 12.92 -3.88
N ALA A 44 13.79 13.83 -2.96
CA ALA A 44 14.80 14.60 -2.24
C ALA A 44 15.67 13.72 -1.34
N LEU A 45 15.13 12.63 -0.78
CA LEU A 45 15.90 11.69 0.06
C LEU A 45 16.97 10.92 -0.73
N GLY A 46 16.66 10.50 -1.95
CA GLY A 46 17.55 9.68 -2.78
C GLY A 46 17.53 8.19 -2.41
N ALA A 47 17.82 7.34 -3.39
CA ALA A 47 17.62 5.88 -3.31
C ALA A 47 18.46 5.19 -2.21
N GLY A 48 19.60 5.75 -1.82
CA GLY A 48 20.48 5.19 -0.78
C GLY A 48 20.20 5.72 0.64
N SER A 49 19.14 6.51 0.82
CA SER A 49 18.87 7.14 2.11
C SER A 49 18.40 6.10 3.16
N PRO A 50 19.00 6.10 4.37
CA PRO A 50 18.48 5.33 5.49
C PRO A 50 17.04 5.74 5.85
N LEU A 51 16.71 7.03 5.72
CA LEU A 51 15.35 7.51 5.97
C LEU A 51 14.36 6.98 4.93
N LEU A 52 14.75 6.90 3.65
CA LEU A 52 13.89 6.28 2.64
C LEU A 52 13.65 4.80 2.95
N THR A 53 14.71 4.08 3.32
CA THR A 53 14.60 2.67 3.73
C THR A 53 13.65 2.50 4.92
N HIS A 54 13.79 3.34 5.94
CA HIS A 54 12.91 3.39 7.10
C HIS A 54 11.44 3.61 6.69
N LEU A 55 11.16 4.64 5.88
CA LEU A 55 9.81 4.94 5.41
C LEU A 55 9.18 3.78 4.62
N MET A 56 9.95 3.10 3.77
CA MET A 56 9.47 1.92 3.04
C MET A 56 9.15 0.76 3.99
N ILE A 57 10.00 0.51 4.99
CA ILE A 57 9.78 -0.54 6.00
C ILE A 57 8.50 -0.28 6.80
N GLU A 58 8.31 0.96 7.29
CA GLU A 58 7.11 1.35 8.02
C GLU A 58 5.84 1.24 7.15
N ALA A 59 5.91 1.64 5.88
CA ALA A 59 4.79 1.48 4.96
C ALA A 59 4.44 0.02 4.69
N ILE A 60 5.44 -0.86 4.60
CA ILE A 60 5.22 -2.31 4.50
C ILE A 60 4.47 -2.82 5.73
N GLN A 61 4.89 -2.43 6.94
CA GLN A 61 4.22 -2.85 8.18
C GLN A 61 2.75 -2.40 8.22
N VAL A 62 2.49 -1.12 7.94
CA VAL A 62 1.14 -0.55 7.92
C VAL A 62 0.26 -1.24 6.87
N ALA A 63 0.74 -1.39 5.63
CA ALA A 63 -0.01 -2.05 4.57
C ALA A 63 -0.27 -3.52 4.91
N LYS A 64 0.73 -4.26 5.37
CA LYS A 64 0.57 -5.70 5.70
C LYS A 64 -0.49 -5.95 6.74
N SER A 65 -0.63 -5.09 7.74
CA SER A 65 -1.69 -5.24 8.74
C SER A 65 -3.09 -5.24 8.10
N ASP A 66 -3.33 -4.38 7.11
CA ASP A 66 -4.61 -4.32 6.39
C ASP A 66 -4.76 -5.47 5.39
N ILE A 67 -3.67 -5.81 4.69
CA ILE A 67 -3.66 -6.92 3.74
C ILE A 67 -3.99 -8.25 4.44
N TYR A 68 -3.43 -8.48 5.63
CA TYR A 68 -3.71 -9.67 6.41
C TYR A 68 -5.13 -9.70 6.97
N GLN A 69 -5.69 -8.54 7.32
CA GLN A 69 -7.04 -8.43 7.84
C GLN A 69 -8.12 -8.58 6.77
N TYR A 70 -7.90 -8.04 5.56
CA TYR A 70 -8.97 -7.83 4.58
C TYR A 70 -8.78 -8.55 3.24
N VAL A 71 -7.57 -9.00 2.89
CA VAL A 71 -7.30 -9.53 1.53
C VAL A 71 -7.19 -11.05 1.54
N ALA A 72 -8.17 -11.67 0.88
CA ALA A 72 -8.27 -13.10 0.59
C ALA A 72 -8.85 -13.32 -0.81
N ASP A 73 -9.01 -14.57 -1.23
CA ASP A 73 -9.61 -14.90 -2.52
C ASP A 73 -11.04 -14.30 -2.60
N PRO A 74 -11.32 -13.40 -3.57
CA PRO A 74 -12.63 -12.78 -3.74
C PRO A 74 -13.79 -13.75 -3.97
N LYS A 75 -13.52 -15.00 -4.35
CA LYS A 75 -14.54 -16.06 -4.45
C LYS A 75 -15.11 -16.48 -3.10
N HIS A 76 -14.35 -16.27 -2.03
CA HIS A 76 -14.66 -16.76 -0.69
C HIS A 76 -14.85 -15.64 0.34
N PHE A 77 -14.37 -14.44 0.04
CA PHE A 77 -14.44 -13.30 0.95
C PHE A 77 -14.65 -11.99 0.20
N THR A 78 -15.37 -11.04 0.82
CA THR A 78 -15.55 -9.70 0.24
C THR A 78 -14.36 -8.83 0.58
N VAL A 79 -13.53 -8.54 -0.42
CA VAL A 79 -12.38 -7.63 -0.28
C VAL A 79 -12.86 -6.18 -0.46
N PRO A 80 -12.70 -5.29 0.55
CA PRO A 80 -13.15 -3.90 0.46
C PRO A 80 -12.17 -3.02 -0.33
N ILE A 81 -11.94 -3.33 -1.62
CA ILE A 81 -10.93 -2.69 -2.48
C ILE A 81 -11.05 -1.16 -2.48
N GLU A 82 -12.27 -0.66 -2.72
CA GLU A 82 -12.53 0.79 -2.80
C GLU A 82 -12.18 1.50 -1.48
N GLY A 83 -12.53 0.90 -0.34
CA GLY A 83 -12.20 1.47 0.97
C GLY A 83 -10.71 1.40 1.29
N MET A 84 -10.02 0.32 0.90
CA MET A 84 -8.59 0.17 1.12
C MET A 84 -7.75 1.10 0.22
N LEU A 85 -8.27 1.49 -0.95
CA LEU A 85 -7.64 2.46 -1.86
C LEU A 85 -8.21 3.87 -1.76
N ASP A 86 -9.13 4.13 -0.82
CA ASP A 86 -9.66 5.47 -0.59
C ASP A 86 -8.56 6.41 -0.08
N GLU A 87 -8.49 7.61 -0.65
CA GLU A 87 -7.45 8.59 -0.31
C GLU A 87 -7.52 9.05 1.16
N ASN A 88 -8.71 9.15 1.75
CA ASN A 88 -8.86 9.53 3.14
C ASN A 88 -8.42 8.39 4.07
N TYR A 89 -8.76 7.15 3.72
CA TYR A 89 -8.29 5.98 4.44
C TYR A 89 -6.77 5.88 4.41
N LEU A 90 -6.17 5.94 3.21
CA LEU A 90 -4.71 5.89 3.04
C LEU A 90 -3.99 7.04 3.76
N SER A 91 -4.56 8.25 3.73
CA SER A 91 -4.04 9.41 4.48
C SER A 91 -4.08 9.18 5.99
N LEU A 92 -5.17 8.61 6.52
CA LEU A 92 -5.29 8.24 7.93
C LEU A 92 -4.22 7.20 8.31
N ARG A 93 -4.08 6.14 7.51
CA ARG A 93 -3.10 5.07 7.73
C ARG A 93 -1.66 5.57 7.64
N SER A 94 -1.36 6.46 6.70
CA SER A 94 -0.04 7.07 6.54
C SER A 94 0.43 7.80 7.80
N LYS A 95 -0.48 8.37 8.61
CA LYS A 95 -0.15 9.03 9.90
C LYS A 95 0.52 8.11 10.92
N LEU A 96 0.42 6.80 10.78
CA LEU A 96 1.13 5.84 11.62
C LEU A 96 2.65 5.84 11.36
N ILE A 97 3.08 6.28 10.18
CA ILE A 97 4.49 6.30 9.78
C ILE A 97 5.18 7.53 10.35
N SER A 98 6.14 7.32 11.26
CA SER A 98 7.01 8.35 11.82
C SER A 98 8.36 8.37 11.12
N GLU A 99 8.95 9.55 10.89
CA GLU A 99 10.33 9.66 10.38
C GLU A 99 11.39 9.39 11.47
N ALA A 100 11.01 9.52 12.75
CA ALA A 100 11.94 9.53 13.87
C ALA A 100 11.91 8.24 14.71
N ALA A 101 10.91 7.38 14.51
CA ALA A 101 10.73 6.16 15.30
C ALA A 101 10.10 5.06 14.46
N SER A 102 10.49 3.81 14.73
CA SER A 102 9.80 2.63 14.23
C SER A 102 8.50 2.38 15.01
N MET A 103 7.45 1.98 14.32
CA MET A 103 6.26 1.45 14.98
C MET A 103 6.56 0.13 15.68
N ALA A 104 5.81 -0.17 16.74
CA ALA A 104 5.80 -1.53 17.28
C ALA A 104 5.15 -2.45 16.25
N TYR A 105 5.82 -3.55 15.93
CA TYR A 105 5.25 -4.57 15.05
C TYR A 105 4.08 -5.25 15.79
N PRO A 106 2.87 -5.31 15.20
CA PRO A 106 1.70 -5.94 15.83
C PRO A 106 1.80 -7.47 15.90
#